data_AF-A0A959FXG9-F1
#
_entry.id   AF-A0A959FXG9-F1
#
_cell.length_a   1.000
_cell.length_b   1.000
_cell.length_c   1.000
_cell.angle_alpha   90.00
_cell.angle_beta   90.00
_cell.angle_gamma   90.00
#
_symmetry.space_group_name_H-M   'P 1'
#
loop_
_entity.id
_entity.type
_entity.pdbx_description
1 polymer ?
#
loop_
_entity_poly.entity_id
_entity_poly.type
_entity_poly.pdbx_seq_one_letter_code
_entity_poly.pdbx_strand_id
1 'polypeptide(L)'
;TGDPNISGYPAIGDGLYKSEDGGATWMHLGLTETRIISKIVIDPSNTQNLYVGTMGLPFEPGPDRGLYKSTDGGANWQEVLTISDQAGIIDLLINPQDPNVLYAAGWDRIRNNFYSLVSGPGAKIYKSVDAGLNWTPLAGGLPQDEQGRIGLAMSAQNPDVLFAEYVDPGSNLFGIFKSEDAGATWNEFPTNGLDMGLLGGFGWYFGRIEVNPNNHDDVFLLGVELWRTQDGGQNWDLANPPWWMYEVHADKHDIAFGPQGSAYDFLLATDGGLYANVGDEDFIDIENIPACDFYRVAHNPHQPDQYYGGMQDNGSSGGNAAMMNDWPRIFGGDGFQMAFHPDNPDVFYVETQNGSIRVTGDNGDSYNSLSNLMYSDDRKNWDTPYQISAHDPKVLYIGTYRAYKGDLDFIAGDPEVELTVISE
;
A
#
# COMPACT_ATOMS: atom_id res chain seq x y z
N THR A 1 -12.72 1.79 -9.46
CA THR A 1 -12.87 0.97 -8.24
C THR A 1 -11.94 -0.22 -8.33
N GLY A 2 -11.79 -0.97 -7.25
CA GLY A 2 -10.84 -2.08 -7.14
C GLY A 2 -9.50 -1.65 -6.55
N ASP A 3 -8.68 -2.64 -6.17
CA ASP A 3 -7.36 -2.45 -5.57
C ASP A 3 -6.26 -2.55 -6.64
N PRO A 4 -5.59 -1.42 -7.01
CA PRO A 4 -4.55 -1.41 -8.02
C PRO A 4 -3.20 -1.98 -7.55
N ASN A 5 -3.00 -2.14 -6.24
CA ASN A 5 -1.76 -2.73 -5.71
C ASN A 5 -1.79 -4.27 -5.82
N ILE A 6 -2.97 -4.86 -5.99
CA ILE A 6 -3.19 -6.28 -6.30
C ILE A 6 -2.50 -7.17 -5.25
N SER A 7 -2.96 -7.11 -4.00
CA SER A 7 -2.46 -7.94 -2.90
C SER A 7 -2.91 -9.41 -3.01
N GLY A 8 -2.78 -10.21 -1.95
CA GLY A 8 -3.30 -11.58 -1.92
C GLY A 8 -4.82 -11.69 -2.03
N TYR A 9 -5.55 -10.65 -1.58
CA TYR A 9 -7.01 -10.59 -1.58
C TYR A 9 -7.49 -9.21 -2.05
N PRO A 10 -7.17 -8.81 -3.29
CA PRO A 10 -7.46 -7.48 -3.75
C PRO A 10 -8.97 -7.27 -3.87
N ALA A 11 -9.45 -6.09 -3.49
CA ALA A 11 -10.81 -5.70 -3.77
C ALA A 11 -11.03 -5.72 -5.29
N ILE A 12 -11.97 -6.54 -5.74
CA ILE A 12 -12.34 -6.57 -7.15
C ILE A 12 -13.21 -5.37 -7.43
N GLY A 13 -12.83 -4.59 -8.44
CA GLY A 13 -13.60 -3.43 -8.85
C GLY A 13 -14.84 -3.80 -9.66
N ASP A 14 -15.77 -2.87 -9.67
CA ASP A 14 -17.03 -2.88 -10.41
C ASP A 14 -17.08 -1.70 -11.40
N GLY A 15 -15.93 -1.34 -11.98
CA GLY A 15 -15.82 -0.28 -12.97
C GLY A 15 -15.69 1.13 -12.38
N LEU A 16 -16.14 2.12 -13.16
CA LEU A 16 -15.93 3.54 -12.91
C LEU A 16 -17.20 4.23 -12.42
N TYR A 17 -17.06 5.15 -11.48
CA TYR A 17 -18.14 5.99 -10.97
C TYR A 17 -17.77 7.47 -11.10
N LYS A 18 -18.77 8.31 -11.36
CA LYS A 18 -18.65 9.77 -11.44
C LYS A 18 -19.63 10.43 -10.49
N SER A 19 -19.17 11.49 -9.85
CA SER A 19 -20.00 12.42 -9.09
C SER A 19 -19.89 13.81 -9.73
N GLU A 20 -21.01 14.55 -9.75
CA GLU A 20 -21.07 15.95 -10.17
C GLU A 20 -21.46 16.90 -9.02
N ASP A 21 -21.68 16.36 -7.83
CA ASP A 21 -22.21 17.08 -6.66
C ASP A 21 -21.30 16.98 -5.43
N GLY A 22 -20.00 16.79 -5.64
CA GLY A 22 -19.01 16.70 -4.56
C GLY A 22 -19.02 15.37 -3.79
N GLY A 23 -19.61 14.31 -4.37
CA GLY A 23 -19.59 12.95 -3.84
C GLY A 23 -20.87 12.56 -3.11
N ALA A 24 -21.91 13.41 -3.16
CA ALA A 24 -23.20 13.13 -2.54
C ALA A 24 -23.98 12.07 -3.32
N THR A 25 -23.86 12.06 -4.65
CA THR A 25 -24.39 11.01 -5.52
C THR A 25 -23.36 10.54 -6.54
N TRP A 26 -23.47 9.27 -6.91
CA TRP A 26 -22.55 8.62 -7.84
C TRP A 26 -23.30 7.91 -8.96
N MET A 27 -22.83 8.12 -10.19
CA MET A 27 -23.30 7.46 -11.40
C MET A 27 -22.28 6.44 -11.86
N HIS A 28 -22.72 5.20 -12.10
CA HIS A 28 -21.89 4.17 -12.73
C HIS A 28 -21.69 4.47 -14.21
N LEU A 29 -20.44 4.40 -14.68
CA LEU A 29 -20.02 4.72 -16.04
C LEU A 29 -19.56 3.48 -16.83
N GLY A 30 -19.87 2.27 -16.39
CA GLY A 30 -19.43 1.04 -17.03
C GLY A 30 -18.00 0.62 -16.65
N LEU A 31 -17.35 -0.14 -17.55
CA LEU A 31 -16.06 -0.81 -17.31
C LEU A 31 -16.09 -1.88 -16.21
N THR A 32 -17.26 -2.46 -15.89
CA THR A 32 -17.37 -3.54 -14.88
C THR A 32 -16.46 -4.74 -15.20
N GLU A 33 -16.34 -5.13 -16.47
CA GLU A 33 -15.52 -6.30 -16.86
C GLU A 33 -14.02 -6.06 -16.71
N THR A 34 -13.58 -4.81 -16.71
CA THR A 34 -12.16 -4.46 -16.53
C THR A 34 -11.70 -4.57 -15.07
N ARG A 35 -12.64 -4.83 -14.15
CA ARG A 35 -12.43 -5.02 -12.70
C ARG A 35 -11.66 -3.87 -12.08
N ILE A 36 -10.34 -3.97 -12.02
CA ILE A 36 -9.47 -3.02 -11.34
C ILE A 36 -9.20 -1.82 -12.26
N ILE A 37 -9.69 -0.66 -11.84
CA ILE A 37 -9.34 0.65 -12.41
C ILE A 37 -8.13 1.18 -11.65
N SER A 38 -7.00 1.33 -12.33
CA SER A 38 -5.72 1.71 -11.73
C SER A 38 -5.42 3.20 -11.76
N LYS A 39 -5.80 3.87 -12.85
CA LYS A 39 -5.55 5.30 -13.05
C LYS A 39 -6.64 5.92 -13.89
N ILE A 40 -6.97 7.16 -13.60
CA ILE A 40 -7.92 7.97 -14.38
C ILE A 40 -7.22 9.29 -14.67
N VAL A 41 -7.21 9.72 -15.93
CA VAL A 41 -6.84 11.09 -16.30
C VAL A 41 -7.93 11.71 -17.17
N ILE A 42 -8.12 13.00 -16.99
CA ILE A 42 -9.14 13.80 -17.67
C ILE A 42 -8.40 14.82 -18.53
N ASP A 43 -8.80 14.96 -19.79
CA ASP A 43 -8.30 16.01 -20.65
C ASP A 43 -8.68 17.39 -20.09
N PRO A 44 -7.71 18.24 -19.72
CA PRO A 44 -8.00 19.53 -19.10
C PRO A 44 -8.61 20.55 -20.08
N SER A 45 -8.46 20.32 -21.39
CA SER A 45 -9.06 21.17 -22.44
C SER A 45 -10.48 20.73 -22.83
N ASN A 46 -10.84 19.48 -22.57
CA ASN A 46 -12.15 18.91 -22.88
C ASN A 46 -12.50 17.76 -21.92
N THR A 47 -13.29 18.03 -20.90
CA THR A 47 -13.67 17.06 -19.87
C THR A 47 -14.55 15.90 -20.36
N GLN A 48 -14.99 15.91 -21.63
CA GLN A 48 -15.64 14.75 -22.25
C GLN A 48 -14.64 13.65 -22.61
N ASN A 49 -13.36 14.00 -22.78
CA ASN A 49 -12.28 13.06 -23.04
C ASN A 49 -11.74 12.52 -21.71
N LEU A 50 -11.93 11.21 -21.49
CA LEU A 50 -11.49 10.50 -20.30
C LEU A 50 -10.59 9.34 -20.72
N TYR A 51 -9.54 9.06 -19.95
CA TYR A 51 -8.69 7.90 -20.15
C TYR A 51 -8.58 7.12 -18.84
N VAL A 52 -8.73 5.80 -18.92
CA VAL A 52 -8.83 4.92 -17.77
C VAL A 52 -7.93 3.71 -17.96
N GLY A 53 -6.89 3.62 -17.12
CA GLY A 53 -6.03 2.45 -17.02
C GLY A 53 -6.72 1.33 -16.28
N THR A 54 -6.53 0.10 -16.75
CA THR A 54 -7.19 -1.09 -16.23
C THR A 54 -6.23 -2.26 -16.10
N MET A 55 -6.44 -3.08 -15.07
CA MET A 55 -5.63 -4.27 -14.77
C MET A 55 -6.40 -5.59 -14.95
N GLY A 56 -7.67 -5.54 -15.36
CA GLY A 56 -8.49 -6.73 -15.57
C GLY A 56 -8.72 -7.54 -14.29
N LEU A 57 -9.21 -8.78 -14.47
CA LEU A 57 -9.30 -9.74 -13.37
C LEU A 57 -7.88 -10.16 -12.95
N PRO A 58 -7.43 -9.89 -11.71
CA PRO A 58 -6.03 -10.05 -11.34
C PRO A 58 -5.59 -11.51 -11.21
N PHE A 59 -6.51 -12.46 -11.19
CA PHE A 59 -6.23 -13.87 -10.89
C PHE A 59 -5.78 -14.69 -12.12
N GLU A 60 -6.03 -14.18 -13.32
CA GLU A 60 -5.77 -14.89 -14.58
C GLU A 60 -5.47 -13.94 -15.75
N PRO A 61 -4.89 -14.45 -16.84
CA PRO A 61 -4.80 -13.71 -18.09
C PRO A 61 -6.19 -13.44 -18.68
N GLY A 62 -6.40 -12.26 -19.26
CA GLY A 62 -7.68 -11.88 -19.83
C GLY A 62 -7.61 -10.63 -20.72
N PRO A 63 -8.63 -10.39 -21.55
CA PRO A 63 -8.63 -9.31 -22.54
C PRO A 63 -8.94 -7.93 -21.93
N ASP A 64 -9.51 -7.86 -20.73
CA ASP A 64 -10.01 -6.60 -20.14
C ASP A 64 -8.91 -5.77 -19.45
N ARG A 65 -7.68 -5.84 -19.99
CA ARG A 65 -6.47 -5.16 -19.49
C ARG A 65 -5.97 -4.18 -20.54
N GLY A 66 -5.75 -2.93 -20.15
CA GLY A 66 -5.32 -1.91 -21.09
C GLY A 66 -5.78 -0.51 -20.74
N LEU A 67 -5.70 0.38 -21.72
CA LEU A 67 -6.16 1.76 -21.63
C LEU A 67 -7.48 1.91 -22.38
N TYR A 68 -8.49 2.45 -21.70
CA TYR A 68 -9.79 2.75 -22.27
C TYR A 68 -9.97 4.26 -22.38
N LYS A 69 -10.55 4.73 -23.48
CA LYS A 69 -10.86 6.12 -23.75
C LYS A 69 -12.36 6.32 -23.94
N SER A 70 -12.88 7.40 -23.37
CA SER A 70 -14.20 7.96 -23.69
C SER A 70 -14.02 9.32 -24.36
N THR A 71 -14.94 9.70 -25.25
CA THR A 71 -15.04 11.05 -25.84
C THR A 71 -16.39 11.71 -25.56
N ASP A 72 -17.22 11.10 -24.72
CA ASP A 72 -18.59 11.54 -24.40
C ASP A 72 -18.87 11.60 -22.88
N GLY A 73 -17.81 11.79 -22.09
CA GLY A 73 -17.93 11.93 -20.63
C GLY A 73 -18.17 10.62 -19.88
N GLY A 74 -17.87 9.48 -20.51
CA GLY A 74 -17.91 8.14 -19.92
C GLY A 74 -19.16 7.34 -20.27
N ALA A 75 -19.93 7.77 -21.28
CA ALA A 75 -21.10 7.03 -21.74
C ALA A 75 -20.71 5.85 -22.64
N ASN A 76 -19.65 6.00 -23.44
CA ASN A 76 -19.08 4.94 -24.26
C ASN A 76 -17.56 4.87 -24.09
N TRP A 77 -17.02 3.65 -24.14
CA TRP A 77 -15.60 3.39 -23.97
C TRP A 77 -15.05 2.62 -25.17
N GLN A 78 -13.85 3.00 -25.60
CA GLN A 78 -13.05 2.30 -26.59
C GLN A 78 -11.71 1.94 -25.98
N GLU A 79 -11.29 0.68 -26.10
CA GLU A 79 -9.92 0.29 -25.79
C GLU A 79 -8.96 0.89 -26.84
N VAL A 80 -7.95 1.61 -26.37
CA VAL A 80 -7.00 2.37 -27.20
C VAL A 80 -5.54 1.90 -27.06
N LEU A 81 -5.24 1.10 -26.03
CA LEU A 81 -3.94 0.44 -25.87
C LEU A 81 -4.13 -0.89 -25.16
N THR A 82 -3.70 -1.96 -25.83
CA THR A 82 -3.56 -3.31 -25.26
C THR A 82 -2.09 -3.69 -25.26
N ILE A 83 -1.57 -4.24 -24.16
CA ILE A 83 -0.17 -4.70 -24.07
C ILE A 83 -0.12 -6.22 -24.27
N SER A 84 -0.80 -6.96 -23.38
CA SER A 84 -0.95 -8.41 -23.44
C SER A 84 -2.17 -8.81 -22.60
N ASP A 85 -2.48 -10.11 -22.55
CA ASP A 85 -3.50 -10.65 -21.65
C ASP A 85 -3.05 -10.72 -20.19
N GLN A 86 -1.79 -10.41 -19.87
CA GLN A 86 -1.23 -10.43 -18.50
C GLN A 86 -0.82 -9.05 -17.99
N ALA A 87 -0.66 -8.08 -18.90
CA ALA A 87 -0.21 -6.73 -18.59
C ALA A 87 -1.34 -5.70 -18.77
N GLY A 88 -1.60 -4.95 -17.71
CA GLY A 88 -2.51 -3.81 -17.72
C GLY A 88 -1.75 -2.48 -17.73
N ILE A 89 -2.48 -1.38 -17.56
CA ILE A 89 -1.90 -0.05 -17.38
C ILE A 89 -1.91 0.26 -15.89
N ILE A 90 -0.77 0.50 -15.26
CA ILE A 90 -0.68 0.79 -13.82
C ILE A 90 -0.59 2.29 -13.54
N ASP A 91 -0.07 3.08 -14.46
CA ASP A 91 0.03 4.53 -14.34
C ASP A 91 -0.16 5.23 -15.69
N LEU A 92 -0.55 6.50 -15.64
CA LEU A 92 -0.95 7.29 -16.80
C LEU A 92 -0.75 8.78 -16.54
N LEU A 93 -0.12 9.45 -17.49
CA LEU A 93 0.06 10.90 -17.51
C LEU A 93 -0.55 11.49 -18.78
N ILE A 94 -1.11 12.69 -18.64
CA ILE A 94 -1.54 13.54 -19.76
C ILE A 94 -0.80 14.86 -19.68
N ASN A 95 -0.25 15.32 -20.80
CA ASN A 95 0.38 16.63 -20.84
C ASN A 95 -0.72 17.72 -20.73
N PRO A 96 -0.71 18.56 -19.68
CA PRO A 96 -1.76 19.53 -19.47
C PRO A 96 -1.74 20.71 -20.46
N GLN A 97 -0.61 20.91 -21.15
CA GLN A 97 -0.42 21.95 -22.16
C GLN A 97 -0.74 21.44 -23.58
N ASP A 98 -0.60 20.13 -23.82
CA ASP A 98 -1.00 19.46 -25.06
C ASP A 98 -1.64 18.09 -24.76
N PRO A 99 -2.98 18.03 -24.58
CA PRO A 99 -3.69 16.79 -24.26
C PRO A 99 -3.63 15.69 -25.34
N ASN A 100 -3.01 15.94 -26.49
CA ASN A 100 -2.70 14.88 -27.47
C ASN A 100 -1.52 14.00 -27.02
N VAL A 101 -0.68 14.52 -26.12
CA VAL A 101 0.49 13.81 -25.61
C VAL A 101 0.13 13.10 -24.31
N LEU A 102 0.24 11.77 -24.32
CA LEU A 102 -0.02 10.90 -23.18
C LEU A 102 1.12 9.90 -22.99
N TYR A 103 1.29 9.46 -21.74
CA TYR A 103 2.25 8.42 -21.36
C TYR A 103 1.53 7.39 -20.52
N ALA A 104 1.66 6.11 -20.86
CA ALA A 104 1.04 5.01 -20.14
C ALA A 104 2.10 4.00 -19.70
N ALA A 105 2.07 3.60 -18.44
CA ALA A 105 2.96 2.59 -17.89
C ALA A 105 2.25 1.23 -17.86
N GLY A 106 2.81 0.26 -18.58
CA GLY A 106 2.37 -1.12 -18.54
C GLY A 106 2.93 -1.87 -17.33
N TRP A 107 2.25 -2.94 -16.90
CA TRP A 107 2.78 -3.85 -15.88
C TRP A 107 2.11 -5.23 -15.94
N ASP A 108 2.92 -6.29 -16.06
CA ASP A 108 2.47 -7.68 -15.94
C ASP A 108 2.14 -8.00 -14.48
N ARG A 109 0.87 -8.28 -14.20
CA ARG A 109 0.42 -8.58 -12.84
C ARG A 109 -0.67 -9.64 -12.83
N ILE A 110 -0.29 -10.79 -12.28
CA ILE A 110 -1.22 -11.88 -11.95
C ILE A 110 -0.96 -12.33 -10.52
N ARG A 111 -2.01 -12.45 -9.72
CA ARG A 111 -1.93 -12.95 -8.36
C ARG A 111 -3.03 -13.95 -8.14
N ASN A 112 -2.68 -15.22 -7.89
CA ASN A 112 -3.63 -16.25 -7.48
C ASN A 112 -3.01 -17.14 -6.40
N ASN A 113 -3.73 -18.20 -6.00
CA ASN A 113 -3.31 -19.12 -4.94
C ASN A 113 -2.07 -19.96 -5.28
N PHE A 114 -1.64 -20.00 -6.56
CA PHE A 114 -0.53 -20.82 -7.02
C PHE A 114 0.73 -19.99 -7.29
N TYR A 115 0.60 -18.76 -7.78
CA TYR A 115 1.74 -17.90 -8.07
C TYR A 115 1.40 -16.41 -7.97
N SER A 116 2.46 -15.60 -7.95
CA SER A 116 2.43 -14.14 -7.95
C SER A 116 3.41 -13.65 -9.03
N LEU A 117 2.88 -13.23 -10.17
CA LEU A 117 3.64 -12.56 -11.23
C LEU A 117 3.70 -11.07 -10.87
N VAL A 118 4.91 -10.57 -10.61
CA VAL A 118 5.19 -9.18 -10.20
C VAL A 118 6.02 -8.42 -11.23
N SER A 119 6.46 -9.09 -12.28
CA SER A 119 7.31 -8.54 -13.33
C SER A 119 7.10 -9.25 -14.66
N GLY A 120 7.42 -8.59 -15.76
CA GLY A 120 7.33 -9.18 -17.09
C GLY A 120 7.70 -8.20 -18.22
N PRO A 121 7.60 -8.65 -19.48
CA PRO A 121 8.00 -7.86 -20.65
C PRO A 121 7.02 -6.73 -21.03
N GLY A 122 5.82 -6.72 -20.44
CA GLY A 122 4.82 -5.67 -20.59
C GLY A 122 5.08 -4.45 -19.70
N ALA A 123 5.99 -4.56 -18.71
CA ALA A 123 6.47 -3.45 -17.90
C ALA A 123 7.31 -2.44 -18.72
N LYS A 124 6.61 -1.56 -19.44
CA LYS A 124 7.19 -0.55 -20.35
C LYS A 124 6.38 0.73 -20.31
N ILE A 125 7.00 1.83 -20.72
CA ILE A 125 6.32 3.11 -20.91
C ILE A 125 5.97 3.26 -22.39
N TYR A 126 4.74 3.66 -22.68
CA TYR A 126 4.23 3.93 -24.02
C TYR A 126 3.88 5.41 -24.14
N LYS A 127 4.12 6.01 -25.32
CA LYS A 127 3.76 7.39 -25.62
C LYS A 127 2.77 7.45 -26.77
N SER A 128 1.78 8.33 -26.63
CA SER A 128 0.92 8.81 -27.71
C SER A 128 1.22 10.29 -27.97
N VAL A 129 1.04 10.72 -29.22
CA VAL A 129 1.08 12.15 -29.64
C VAL A 129 -0.17 12.56 -30.42
N ASP A 130 -1.21 11.71 -30.42
CA ASP A 130 -2.44 11.89 -31.18
C ASP A 130 -3.68 11.53 -30.35
N ALA A 131 -3.65 11.89 -29.05
CA ALA A 131 -4.74 11.68 -28.11
C ALA A 131 -5.13 10.20 -27.94
N GLY A 132 -4.15 9.31 -27.96
CA GLY A 132 -4.29 7.88 -27.73
C GLY A 132 -4.77 7.11 -28.95
N LEU A 133 -4.72 7.65 -30.17
CA LEU A 133 -5.06 6.89 -31.37
C LEU A 133 -3.95 5.89 -31.73
N ASN A 134 -2.68 6.27 -31.52
CA ASN A 134 -1.52 5.41 -31.71
C ASN A 134 -0.55 5.52 -30.53
N TRP A 135 0.08 4.39 -30.20
CA TRP A 135 1.02 4.28 -29.10
C TRP A 135 2.34 3.69 -29.57
N THR A 136 3.45 4.26 -29.08
CA THR A 136 4.80 3.76 -29.35
C THR A 136 5.49 3.46 -28.02
N PRO A 137 6.07 2.26 -27.83
CA PRO A 137 6.88 1.98 -26.65
C PRO A 137 8.11 2.88 -26.64
N LEU A 138 8.40 3.48 -25.49
CA LEU A 138 9.57 4.31 -25.30
C LEU A 138 10.80 3.44 -25.02
N ALA A 139 11.94 3.95 -25.47
CA ALA A 139 13.27 3.43 -25.20
C ALA A 139 14.19 4.62 -24.90
N GLY A 140 15.47 4.55 -25.28
CA GLY A 140 16.36 5.70 -25.19
C GLY A 140 16.98 5.90 -23.79
N GLY A 141 17.24 4.81 -23.08
CA GLY A 141 17.86 4.80 -21.75
C GLY A 141 17.06 4.03 -20.71
N LEU A 142 15.76 3.82 -20.95
CA LEU A 142 14.90 3.00 -20.11
C LEU A 142 15.26 1.51 -20.17
N PRO A 143 15.02 0.74 -19.09
CA PRO A 143 15.20 -0.70 -19.06
C PRO A 143 14.45 -1.42 -20.20
N GLN A 144 15.08 -2.43 -20.79
CA GLN A 144 14.47 -3.22 -21.89
C GLN A 144 14.19 -4.68 -21.51
N ASP A 145 14.82 -5.16 -20.43
CA ASP A 145 14.56 -6.47 -19.84
C ASP A 145 13.24 -6.47 -19.04
N GLU A 146 12.85 -7.62 -18.52
CA GLU A 146 11.65 -7.74 -17.68
C GLU A 146 11.79 -6.89 -16.40
N GLN A 147 10.75 -6.10 -16.12
CA GLN A 147 10.68 -5.23 -14.94
C GLN A 147 9.34 -5.42 -14.23
N GLY A 148 9.26 -4.88 -13.02
CA GLY A 148 8.06 -4.82 -12.20
C GLY A 148 7.22 -3.57 -12.46
N ARG A 149 6.58 -3.09 -11.40
CA ARG A 149 5.72 -1.90 -11.43
C ARG A 149 6.52 -0.66 -11.82
N ILE A 150 5.84 0.27 -12.50
CA ILE A 150 6.41 1.54 -12.95
C ILE A 150 5.53 2.67 -12.42
N GLY A 151 6.15 3.63 -11.74
CA GLY A 151 5.54 4.90 -11.36
C GLY A 151 5.98 6.01 -12.30
N LEU A 152 5.07 6.92 -12.67
CA LEU A 152 5.35 8.04 -13.56
C LEU A 152 5.01 9.38 -12.90
N ALA A 153 5.88 10.37 -13.08
CA ALA A 153 5.59 11.75 -12.72
C ALA A 153 5.98 12.72 -13.84
N MET A 154 5.30 13.87 -13.88
CA MET A 154 5.52 14.94 -14.85
C MET A 154 5.67 16.27 -14.12
N SER A 155 6.63 17.08 -14.54
CA SER A 155 6.73 18.45 -14.03
C SER A 155 5.55 19.29 -14.52
N ALA A 156 4.83 19.91 -13.59
CA ALA A 156 3.77 20.87 -13.94
C ALA A 156 4.33 22.16 -14.57
N GLN A 157 5.60 22.51 -14.29
CA GLN A 157 6.28 23.69 -14.83
C GLN A 157 6.74 23.47 -16.27
N ASN A 158 7.16 22.25 -16.59
CA ASN A 158 7.60 21.85 -17.91
C ASN A 158 7.20 20.39 -18.20
N PRO A 159 6.09 20.15 -18.91
CA PRO A 159 5.63 18.80 -19.26
C PRO A 159 6.59 17.94 -20.09
N ASP A 160 7.67 18.51 -20.64
CA ASP A 160 8.74 17.74 -21.28
C ASP A 160 9.66 17.05 -20.26
N VAL A 161 9.63 17.49 -19.00
CA VAL A 161 10.37 16.86 -17.90
C VAL A 161 9.51 15.79 -17.25
N LEU A 162 9.99 14.55 -17.35
CA LEU A 162 9.31 13.35 -16.89
C LEU A 162 10.23 12.55 -15.97
N PHE A 163 9.62 11.85 -15.04
CA PHE A 163 10.30 10.91 -14.16
C PHE A 163 9.63 9.54 -14.25
N ALA A 164 10.44 8.49 -14.12
CA ALA A 164 9.97 7.13 -14.07
C ALA A 164 10.71 6.36 -12.97
N GLU A 165 9.98 5.79 -12.04
CA GLU A 165 10.48 4.81 -11.08
C GLU A 165 10.24 3.42 -11.65
N TYR A 166 11.25 2.55 -11.61
CA TYR A 166 11.12 1.14 -11.98
C TYR A 166 11.35 0.25 -10.76
N VAL A 167 10.53 -0.78 -10.65
CA VAL A 167 10.72 -1.88 -9.68
C VAL A 167 11.37 -3.07 -10.39
N ASP A 168 12.31 -3.74 -9.72
CA ASP A 168 12.98 -4.92 -10.27
C ASP A 168 12.14 -6.21 -10.09
N PRO A 169 12.49 -7.34 -10.74
CA PRO A 169 11.82 -8.62 -10.53
C PRO A 169 11.85 -9.14 -9.08
N GLY A 170 12.76 -8.63 -8.25
CA GLY A 170 12.86 -8.90 -6.82
C GLY A 170 11.94 -8.02 -5.95
N SER A 171 11.12 -7.17 -6.55
CA SER A 171 10.22 -6.22 -5.86
C SER A 171 10.95 -5.15 -5.05
N ASN A 172 12.14 -4.72 -5.49
CA ASN A 172 12.87 -3.58 -4.94
C ASN A 172 12.96 -2.44 -5.95
N LEU A 173 13.41 -1.26 -5.52
CA LEU A 173 13.68 -0.16 -6.44
C LEU A 173 14.79 -0.57 -7.40
N PHE A 174 14.49 -0.68 -8.69
CA PHE A 174 15.48 -0.88 -9.74
C PHE A 174 16.27 0.42 -9.97
N GLY A 175 15.55 1.53 -10.10
CA GLY A 175 16.14 2.83 -10.35
C GLY A 175 15.09 3.88 -10.75
N ILE A 176 15.55 5.12 -10.81
CA ILE A 176 14.76 6.28 -11.19
C ILE A 176 15.37 6.85 -12.47
N PHE A 177 14.54 7.27 -13.40
CA PHE A 177 14.96 7.82 -14.67
C PHE A 177 14.31 9.18 -14.90
N LYS A 178 15.07 10.12 -15.44
CA LYS A 178 14.58 11.46 -15.82
C LYS A 178 14.73 11.65 -17.33
N SER A 179 13.69 12.19 -17.94
CA SER A 179 13.73 12.76 -19.29
C SER A 179 13.53 14.27 -19.21
N GLU A 180 14.19 15.02 -20.10
CA GLU A 180 14.02 16.47 -20.26
C GLU A 180 13.57 16.85 -21.69
N ASP A 181 13.21 15.84 -22.49
CA ASP A 181 12.85 15.96 -23.91
C ASP A 181 11.57 15.18 -24.25
N ALA A 182 10.60 15.21 -23.33
CA ALA A 182 9.30 14.59 -23.46
C ALA A 182 9.37 13.06 -23.67
N GLY A 183 10.36 12.40 -23.07
CA GLY A 183 10.53 10.96 -23.08
C GLY A 183 11.28 10.41 -24.30
N ALA A 184 11.96 11.25 -25.08
CA ALA A 184 12.76 10.79 -26.21
C ALA A 184 14.10 10.18 -25.76
N THR A 185 14.72 10.76 -24.72
CA THR A 185 15.89 10.22 -24.03
C THR A 185 15.68 10.23 -22.53
N TRP A 186 16.27 9.24 -21.86
CA TRP A 186 16.17 9.02 -20.42
C TRP A 186 17.55 8.79 -19.84
N ASN A 187 17.84 9.43 -18.72
CA ASN A 187 19.07 9.24 -17.96
C ASN A 187 18.72 8.75 -16.55
N GLU A 188 19.60 7.96 -15.94
CA GLU A 188 19.47 7.61 -14.53
C GLU A 188 19.43 8.90 -13.69
N PHE A 189 18.45 8.97 -12.79
CA PHE A 189 18.30 10.06 -11.85
C PHE A 189 19.13 9.77 -10.60
N PRO A 190 19.94 10.71 -10.11
CA PRO A 190 20.83 10.47 -8.97
C PRO A 190 20.08 10.05 -7.69
N THR A 191 20.67 9.12 -6.94
CA THR A 191 20.08 8.50 -5.73
C THR A 191 20.99 8.59 -4.51
N ASN A 192 21.87 9.59 -4.45
CA ASN A 192 22.81 9.71 -3.34
C ASN A 192 22.08 10.00 -2.02
N GLY A 193 22.31 9.17 -1.00
CA GLY A 193 21.62 9.22 0.28
C GLY A 193 20.34 8.38 0.37
N LEU A 194 19.80 7.93 -0.77
CA LEU A 194 18.56 7.14 -0.82
C LEU A 194 18.80 5.71 -0.34
N ASP A 195 17.94 5.21 0.55
CA ASP A 195 17.89 3.78 0.85
C ASP A 195 17.24 3.02 -0.30
N MET A 196 18.02 2.24 -1.05
CA MET A 196 17.51 1.41 -2.16
C MET A 196 16.58 0.28 -1.68
N GLY A 197 16.51 0.02 -0.37
CA GLY A 197 15.55 -0.87 0.27
C GLY A 197 14.22 -0.21 0.65
N LEU A 198 13.96 1.04 0.26
CA LEU A 198 12.77 1.81 0.71
C LEU A 198 11.42 1.13 0.46
N LEU A 199 11.34 0.20 -0.50
CA LEU A 199 10.12 -0.52 -0.84
C LEU A 199 9.91 -1.78 0.02
N GLY A 200 10.88 -2.16 0.87
CA GLY A 200 10.77 -3.30 1.78
C GLY A 200 10.61 -4.68 1.11
N GLY A 201 10.92 -4.81 -0.19
CA GLY A 201 10.59 -6.01 -0.98
C GLY A 201 9.13 -6.09 -1.45
N PHE A 202 8.38 -4.99 -1.31
CA PHE A 202 6.98 -4.84 -1.69
C PHE A 202 6.80 -3.85 -2.85
N GLY A 203 7.74 -3.78 -3.80
CA GLY A 203 7.61 -2.90 -4.97
C GLY A 203 6.40 -3.18 -5.88
N TRP A 204 5.69 -4.30 -5.70
CA TRP A 204 4.38 -4.52 -6.31
C TRP A 204 3.25 -3.72 -5.62
N TYR A 205 3.42 -3.40 -4.34
CA TYR A 205 2.50 -2.64 -3.49
C TYR A 205 2.80 -1.13 -3.53
N PHE A 206 4.09 -0.77 -3.55
CA PHE A 206 4.60 0.58 -3.74
C PHE A 206 4.90 0.88 -5.21
N GLY A 207 5.79 1.84 -5.50
CA GLY A 207 6.20 2.21 -6.85
C GLY A 207 5.54 3.49 -7.33
N ARG A 208 5.55 4.52 -6.47
CA ARG A 208 4.98 5.82 -6.76
C ARG A 208 6.02 6.92 -6.53
N ILE A 209 6.18 7.72 -7.57
CA ILE A 209 7.02 8.91 -7.62
C ILE A 209 6.12 10.12 -7.83
N GLU A 210 6.37 11.19 -7.09
CA GLU A 210 5.60 12.44 -7.20
C GLU A 210 6.55 13.63 -7.28
N VAL A 211 6.18 14.66 -8.06
CA VAL A 211 7.02 15.85 -8.28
C VAL A 211 6.26 17.07 -7.78
N ASN A 212 6.93 17.93 -7.01
CA ASN A 212 6.34 19.17 -6.55
C ASN A 212 5.94 20.03 -7.76
N PRO A 213 4.67 20.48 -7.86
CA PRO A 213 4.19 21.25 -9.00
C PRO A 213 4.88 22.61 -9.17
N ASN A 214 5.57 23.10 -8.13
CA ASN A 214 6.26 24.39 -8.12
C ASN A 214 7.78 24.28 -8.25
N ASN A 215 8.35 23.08 -8.19
CA ASN A 215 9.79 22.84 -8.32
C ASN A 215 10.06 21.41 -8.80
N HIS A 216 10.52 21.23 -10.03
CA HIS A 216 10.79 19.89 -10.56
C HIS A 216 12.05 19.20 -10.01
N ASP A 217 12.88 19.91 -9.24
CA ASP A 217 14.02 19.33 -8.52
C ASP A 217 13.59 18.78 -7.14
N ASP A 218 12.34 19.04 -6.74
CA ASP A 218 11.72 18.55 -5.52
C ASP A 218 10.83 17.33 -5.83
N VAL A 219 11.35 16.14 -5.52
CA VAL A 219 10.81 14.85 -5.95
C VAL A 219 10.68 13.93 -4.74
N PHE A 220 9.55 13.21 -4.68
CA PHE A 220 9.20 12.30 -3.61
C PHE A 220 9.14 10.86 -4.13
N LEU A 221 9.61 9.91 -3.33
CA LEU A 221 9.36 8.48 -3.51
C LEU A 221 8.59 7.94 -2.32
N LEU A 222 7.52 7.21 -2.63
CA LEU A 222 6.61 6.66 -1.66
C LEU A 222 6.90 5.16 -1.50
N GLY A 223 7.47 4.78 -0.36
CA GLY A 223 7.66 3.40 0.05
C GLY A 223 7.18 3.20 1.49
N VAL A 224 7.89 2.37 2.27
CA VAL A 224 7.62 2.25 3.71
C VAL A 224 7.81 3.61 4.41
N GLU A 225 8.86 4.32 4.00
CA GLU A 225 9.12 5.71 4.38
C GLU A 225 8.89 6.66 3.21
N LEU A 226 8.67 7.94 3.51
CA LEU A 226 8.66 9.00 2.49
C LEU A 226 10.08 9.52 2.29
N TRP A 227 10.60 9.35 1.08
CA TRP A 227 11.89 9.92 0.69
C TRP A 227 11.70 11.14 -0.19
N ARG A 228 12.54 12.15 0.01
CA ARG A 228 12.49 13.40 -0.76
C ARG A 228 13.89 13.85 -1.15
N THR A 229 14.02 14.36 -2.36
CA THR A 229 15.14 15.21 -2.77
C THR A 229 14.61 16.60 -3.10
N GLN A 230 15.39 17.64 -2.83
CA GLN A 230 15.06 19.02 -3.19
C GLN A 230 16.06 19.64 -4.18
N ASP A 231 17.04 18.85 -4.63
CA ASP A 231 18.16 19.28 -5.45
C ASP A 231 18.40 18.39 -6.68
N GLY A 232 17.33 17.77 -7.20
CA GLY A 232 17.39 16.98 -8.41
C GLY A 232 18.14 15.66 -8.22
N GLY A 233 17.98 15.04 -7.05
CA GLY A 233 18.51 13.72 -6.70
C GLY A 233 19.93 13.72 -6.14
N GLN A 234 20.57 14.88 -5.99
CA GLN A 234 21.95 14.95 -5.47
C GLN A 234 22.01 14.55 -4.00
N ASN A 235 20.96 14.86 -3.23
CA ASN A 235 20.78 14.38 -1.86
C ASN A 235 19.32 13.95 -1.66
N TRP A 236 19.16 12.81 -1.00
CA TRP A 236 17.89 12.25 -0.58
C TRP A 236 17.87 12.10 0.94
N ASP A 237 16.79 12.54 1.55
CA ASP A 237 16.54 12.47 2.99
C ASP A 237 15.11 11.98 3.24
N LEU A 238 14.83 11.56 4.48
CA LEU A 238 13.47 11.30 4.92
C LEU A 238 12.67 12.60 4.94
N ALA A 239 11.43 12.55 4.49
CA ALA A 239 10.49 13.68 4.51
C ALA A 239 9.45 13.56 5.63
N ASN A 240 9.59 12.56 6.51
CA ASN A 240 8.80 12.37 7.71
C ASN A 240 9.66 11.75 8.83
N PRO A 241 9.25 11.91 10.10
CA PRO A 241 9.86 11.18 11.21
C PRO A 241 9.76 9.68 10.97
N PRO A 242 10.76 8.88 11.36
CA PRO A 242 10.74 7.44 11.12
C PRO A 242 9.47 6.74 11.63
N TRP A 243 8.94 5.79 10.87
CA TRP A 243 7.62 5.18 11.10
C TRP A 243 7.45 4.58 12.50
N TRP A 244 8.53 4.09 13.12
CA TRP A 244 8.48 3.49 14.46
C TRP A 244 8.25 4.51 15.58
N MET A 245 8.28 5.81 15.28
CA MET A 245 7.86 6.88 16.20
C MET A 245 6.34 7.05 16.21
N TYR A 246 5.62 6.52 15.23
CA TYR A 246 4.16 6.60 15.09
C TYR A 246 3.59 8.03 15.01
N GLU A 247 4.42 9.00 14.64
CA GLU A 247 3.96 10.38 14.34
C GLU A 247 3.37 10.46 12.93
N VAL A 248 3.96 9.71 12.00
CA VAL A 248 3.43 9.47 10.65
C VAL A 248 3.50 7.97 10.41
N HIS A 249 2.39 7.39 9.97
CA HIS A 249 2.31 5.95 9.73
C HIS A 249 3.26 5.50 8.61
N ALA A 250 3.71 4.24 8.65
CA ALA A 250 4.43 3.58 7.55
C ALA A 250 3.59 3.52 6.25
N ASP A 251 4.20 3.08 5.16
CA ASP A 251 3.53 2.67 3.92
C ASP A 251 2.79 3.82 3.23
N LYS A 252 3.54 4.57 2.43
CA LYS A 252 3.09 5.79 1.76
C LYS A 252 2.49 5.44 0.40
N HIS A 253 1.29 5.95 0.11
CA HIS A 253 0.53 5.56 -1.10
C HIS A 253 0.13 6.72 -2.02
N ASP A 254 -0.04 7.92 -1.49
CA ASP A 254 -0.36 9.09 -2.30
C ASP A 254 0.12 10.39 -1.68
N ILE A 255 0.41 11.37 -2.53
CA ILE A 255 0.65 12.77 -2.16
C ILE A 255 -0.27 13.67 -2.97
N ALA A 256 -0.95 14.59 -2.28
CA ALA A 256 -1.70 15.67 -2.89
C ALA A 256 -1.14 17.02 -2.43
N PHE A 257 -0.48 17.74 -3.33
CA PHE A 257 0.08 19.05 -3.04
C PHE A 257 -1.01 20.10 -2.76
N GLY A 258 -0.80 20.90 -1.72
CA GLY A 258 -1.67 22.01 -1.38
C GLY A 258 -1.57 23.12 -2.44
N PRO A 259 -2.68 23.78 -2.80
CA PRO A 259 -2.61 24.96 -3.66
C PRO A 259 -1.80 26.09 -2.98
N GLN A 260 -1.26 27.01 -3.78
CA GLN A 260 -0.48 28.13 -3.26
C GLN A 260 -1.25 28.91 -2.18
N GLY A 261 -0.63 29.09 -1.01
CA GLY A 261 -1.22 29.77 0.15
C GLY A 261 -2.09 28.88 1.05
N SER A 262 -2.07 27.56 0.84
CA SER A 262 -2.67 26.58 1.76
C SER A 262 -2.00 26.60 3.13
N ALA A 263 -2.70 26.05 4.12
CA ALA A 263 -2.18 25.87 5.47
C ALA A 263 -1.24 24.65 5.61
N TYR A 264 -1.10 23.86 4.54
CA TYR A 264 -0.27 22.67 4.43
C TYR A 264 0.43 22.66 3.07
N ASP A 265 1.61 22.04 3.00
CA ASP A 265 2.37 21.92 1.75
C ASP A 265 1.86 20.75 0.91
N PHE A 266 1.55 19.62 1.55
CA PHE A 266 0.91 18.47 0.92
C PHE A 266 0.14 17.62 1.93
N LEU A 267 -0.80 16.83 1.41
CA LEU A 267 -1.44 15.73 2.12
C LEU A 267 -0.73 14.42 1.75
N LEU A 268 -0.53 13.54 2.71
CA LEU A 268 0.12 12.25 2.58
C LEU A 268 -0.86 11.14 3.00
N ALA A 269 -1.22 10.27 2.06
CA ALA A 269 -2.03 9.10 2.34
C ALA A 269 -1.13 7.89 2.63
N THR A 270 -1.48 7.16 3.68
CA THR A 270 -0.77 5.99 4.19
C THR A 270 -1.76 4.89 4.56
N ASP A 271 -1.27 3.68 4.85
CA ASP A 271 -2.13 2.61 5.37
C ASP A 271 -2.79 2.98 6.72
N GLY A 272 -2.16 3.86 7.51
CA GLY A 272 -2.71 4.36 8.78
C GLY A 272 -3.67 5.54 8.68
N GLY A 273 -3.90 6.10 7.49
CA GLY A 273 -4.78 7.27 7.29
C GLY A 273 -4.13 8.41 6.51
N LEU A 274 -4.56 9.63 6.79
CA LEU A 274 -4.20 10.83 6.03
C LEU A 274 -3.52 11.86 6.93
N TYR A 275 -2.38 12.38 6.48
CA TYR A 275 -1.58 13.35 7.23
C TYR A 275 -1.43 14.64 6.42
N ALA A 276 -1.48 15.81 7.06
CA ALA A 276 -1.16 17.09 6.45
C ALA A 276 0.24 17.57 6.88
N ASN A 277 1.15 17.75 5.94
CA ASN A 277 2.45 18.37 6.20
C ASN A 277 2.30 19.88 6.33
N VAL A 278 2.71 20.45 7.47
CA VAL A 278 2.56 21.89 7.77
C VAL A 278 3.89 22.65 7.80
N GLY A 279 4.92 22.05 7.19
CA GLY A 279 6.28 22.57 7.07
C GLY A 279 7.32 21.57 7.56
N ASP A 280 8.48 21.53 6.90
CA ASP A 280 9.58 20.59 7.19
C ASP A 280 9.08 19.15 7.39
N GLU A 281 9.39 18.52 8.52
CA GLU A 281 8.95 17.16 8.91
C GLU A 281 7.72 17.19 9.85
N ASP A 282 7.02 18.32 10.00
CA ASP A 282 5.86 18.45 10.89
C ASP A 282 4.57 18.01 10.18
N PHE A 283 3.82 17.11 10.83
CA PHE A 283 2.56 16.57 10.31
C PHE A 283 1.41 16.72 11.31
N ILE A 284 0.20 16.85 10.78
CA ILE A 284 -1.06 16.77 11.52
C ILE A 284 -1.83 15.55 11.01
N ASP A 285 -2.16 14.61 11.90
CA ASP A 285 -3.06 13.49 11.60
C ASP A 285 -4.51 13.97 11.40
N ILE A 286 -5.14 13.51 10.32
CA ILE A 286 -6.54 13.80 9.99
C ILE A 286 -7.41 12.64 10.52
N GLU A 287 -7.68 12.73 11.82
CA GLU A 287 -8.37 11.71 12.64
C GLU A 287 -9.86 11.47 12.33
N ASN A 288 -10.44 12.16 11.34
CA ASN A 288 -11.87 12.06 11.04
C ASN A 288 -12.20 11.11 9.87
N ILE A 289 -11.24 10.25 9.50
CA ILE A 289 -11.40 9.21 8.49
C ILE A 289 -11.50 7.85 9.21
N PRO A 290 -12.69 7.23 9.32
CA PRO A 290 -12.83 5.93 9.97
C PRO A 290 -12.31 4.81 9.05
N ALA A 291 -11.00 4.61 9.03
CA ALA A 291 -10.31 3.63 8.19
C ALA A 291 -9.83 2.38 8.94
N CYS A 292 -10.13 2.26 10.24
CA CYS A 292 -9.66 1.14 11.06
C CYS A 292 -10.33 -0.19 10.67
N ASP A 293 -9.52 -1.20 10.36
CA ASP A 293 -9.98 -2.57 10.10
C ASP A 293 -9.53 -3.52 11.21
N PHE A 294 -10.49 -4.00 12.01
CA PHE A 294 -10.24 -5.01 13.04
C PHE A 294 -10.22 -6.41 12.44
N TYR A 295 -9.10 -7.12 12.61
CA TYR A 295 -9.05 -8.56 12.33
C TYR A 295 -9.85 -9.36 13.36
N ARG A 296 -9.67 -9.02 14.64
CA ARG A 296 -10.25 -9.74 15.79
C ARG A 296 -10.62 -8.78 16.91
N VAL A 297 -11.62 -9.17 17.69
CA VAL A 297 -11.98 -8.52 18.95
C VAL A 297 -11.75 -9.47 20.11
N ALA A 298 -11.49 -8.92 21.29
CA ALA A 298 -11.24 -9.66 22.52
C ALA A 298 -11.96 -9.02 23.70
N HIS A 299 -12.34 -9.87 24.65
CA HIS A 299 -12.96 -9.46 25.91
C HIS A 299 -11.97 -9.64 27.06
N ASN A 300 -11.75 -8.58 27.83
CA ASN A 300 -10.97 -8.63 29.06
C ASN A 300 -11.92 -8.77 30.27
N PRO A 301 -11.96 -9.91 30.98
CA PRO A 301 -12.86 -10.11 32.11
C PRO A 301 -12.56 -9.21 33.31
N HIS A 302 -11.36 -8.62 33.39
CA HIS A 302 -10.96 -7.71 34.46
C HIS A 302 -11.35 -6.25 34.18
N GLN A 303 -11.68 -5.94 32.92
CA GLN A 303 -12.09 -4.61 32.45
C GLN A 303 -13.31 -4.71 31.52
N PRO A 304 -14.48 -5.16 32.03
CA PRO A 304 -15.65 -5.51 31.20
C PRO A 304 -16.28 -4.31 30.49
N ASP A 305 -15.95 -3.08 30.90
CA ASP A 305 -16.42 -1.83 30.26
C ASP A 305 -15.50 -1.37 29.10
N GLN A 306 -14.44 -2.13 28.81
CA GLN A 306 -13.48 -1.88 27.73
C GLN A 306 -13.60 -2.93 26.63
N TYR A 307 -13.33 -2.52 25.40
CA TYR A 307 -13.26 -3.37 24.22
C TYR A 307 -11.82 -3.41 23.73
N TYR A 308 -11.39 -4.56 23.25
CA TYR A 308 -10.03 -4.77 22.75
C TYR A 308 -10.09 -5.42 21.39
N GLY A 309 -9.07 -5.16 20.57
CA GLY A 309 -8.95 -5.83 19.29
C GLY A 309 -7.63 -5.53 18.62
N GLY A 310 -7.31 -6.40 17.67
CA GLY A 310 -6.19 -6.22 16.77
C GLY A 310 -6.66 -5.60 15.46
N MET A 311 -5.96 -4.55 15.04
CA MET A 311 -6.21 -3.83 13.80
C MET A 311 -5.11 -4.11 12.78
N GLN A 312 -5.47 -4.17 11.51
CA GLN A 312 -4.50 -4.14 10.43
C GLN A 312 -3.67 -2.86 10.51
N ASP A 313 -2.34 -2.98 10.40
CA ASP A 313 -1.31 -1.92 10.43
C ASP A 313 -1.24 -1.04 11.71
N ASN A 314 -2.30 -0.97 12.51
CA ASN A 314 -2.42 -0.08 13.67
C ASN A 314 -2.20 -0.77 15.03
N GLY A 315 -1.96 -2.08 15.03
CA GLY A 315 -1.61 -2.86 16.21
C GLY A 315 -2.80 -3.34 17.03
N SER A 316 -2.49 -3.87 18.22
CA SER A 316 -3.50 -4.22 19.22
C SER A 316 -3.84 -2.98 20.05
N SER A 317 -5.12 -2.67 20.20
CA SER A 317 -5.61 -1.49 20.92
C SER A 317 -6.83 -1.82 21.75
N GLY A 318 -7.14 -0.96 22.72
CA GLY A 318 -8.36 -1.13 23.50
C GLY A 318 -8.84 0.15 24.17
N GLY A 319 -10.16 0.24 24.36
CA GLY A 319 -10.82 1.42 24.89
C GLY A 319 -12.33 1.25 24.91
N ASN A 320 -13.05 2.35 25.07
CA ASN A 320 -14.52 2.34 25.06
C ASN A 320 -15.10 3.53 24.30
N ALA A 321 -16.44 3.59 24.24
CA ALA A 321 -17.15 4.64 23.49
C ALA A 321 -16.90 6.06 24.03
N ALA A 322 -16.51 6.22 25.29
CA ALA A 322 -16.19 7.54 25.86
C ALA A 322 -14.86 8.11 25.37
N MET A 323 -13.99 7.27 24.80
CA MET A 323 -12.67 7.60 24.29
C MET A 323 -12.48 7.08 22.86
N MET A 324 -13.54 7.03 22.05
CA MET A 324 -13.53 6.35 20.74
C MET A 324 -12.44 6.81 19.77
N ASN A 325 -11.90 8.02 19.94
CA ASN A 325 -10.83 8.60 19.11
C ASN A 325 -9.44 8.53 19.78
N ASP A 326 -9.31 7.84 20.90
CA ASP A 326 -8.09 7.85 21.71
C ASP A 326 -7.90 6.48 22.40
N TRP A 327 -8.14 5.39 21.65
CA TRP A 327 -7.85 4.04 22.16
C TRP A 327 -6.34 3.87 22.24
N PRO A 328 -5.75 3.66 23.44
CA PRO A 328 -4.32 3.44 23.55
C PRO A 328 -3.91 2.18 22.79
N ARG A 329 -2.78 2.29 22.08
CA ARG A 329 -2.08 1.13 21.52
C ARG A 329 -1.46 0.32 22.66
N ILE A 330 -1.71 -0.98 22.61
CA ILE A 330 -1.21 -1.98 23.57
C ILE A 330 0.05 -2.65 23.00
N PHE A 331 0.05 -2.94 21.70
CA PHE A 331 1.20 -3.54 21.00
C PHE A 331 1.21 -3.15 19.51
N GLY A 332 2.38 -3.10 18.88
CA GLY A 332 2.55 -2.67 17.48
C GLY A 332 2.42 -3.78 16.43
N GLY A 333 2.75 -3.46 15.17
CA GLY A 333 2.56 -4.33 13.98
C GLY A 333 1.09 -4.37 13.52
N ASP A 334 0.71 -5.32 12.67
CA ASP A 334 -0.69 -5.73 12.56
C ASP A 334 -1.07 -6.38 13.90
N GLY A 335 -2.15 -5.92 14.52
CA GLY A 335 -2.72 -6.60 15.67
C GLY A 335 -3.69 -7.69 15.23
N PHE A 336 -3.60 -8.88 15.81
CA PHE A 336 -4.55 -9.97 15.58
C PHE A 336 -5.36 -10.31 16.84
N GLN A 337 -5.49 -11.59 17.16
CA GLN A 337 -6.20 -12.02 18.35
C GLN A 337 -5.44 -11.52 19.58
N MET A 338 -6.16 -10.92 20.53
CA MET A 338 -5.71 -10.76 21.90
C MET A 338 -6.38 -11.83 22.78
N ALA A 339 -5.70 -12.28 23.83
CA ALA A 339 -6.31 -13.16 24.83
C ALA A 339 -5.93 -12.69 26.24
N PHE A 340 -6.90 -12.66 27.16
CA PHE A 340 -6.69 -12.22 28.54
C PHE A 340 -6.85 -13.41 29.48
N HIS A 341 -5.92 -13.57 30.42
CA HIS A 341 -6.04 -14.62 31.42
C HIS A 341 -7.25 -14.35 32.33
N PRO A 342 -8.12 -15.33 32.59
CA PRO A 342 -9.40 -15.07 33.28
C PRO A 342 -9.25 -14.72 34.75
N ASP A 343 -8.20 -15.18 35.42
CA ASP A 343 -8.01 -15.02 36.87
C ASP A 343 -6.83 -14.09 37.25
N ASN A 344 -6.06 -13.62 36.26
CA ASN A 344 -4.86 -12.80 36.50
C ASN A 344 -4.86 -11.61 35.54
N PRO A 345 -5.09 -10.37 36.02
CA PRO A 345 -5.16 -9.19 35.16
C PRO A 345 -3.82 -8.81 34.53
N ASP A 346 -2.69 -9.26 35.10
CA ASP A 346 -1.36 -8.89 34.61
C ASP A 346 -0.91 -9.75 33.43
N VAL A 347 -1.66 -10.82 33.10
CA VAL A 347 -1.30 -11.78 32.05
C VAL A 347 -2.25 -11.68 30.85
N PHE A 348 -1.70 -11.26 29.71
CA PHE A 348 -2.41 -11.28 28.44
C PHE A 348 -1.46 -11.48 27.26
N TYR A 349 -2.06 -11.80 26.13
CA TYR A 349 -1.39 -12.19 24.89
C TYR A 349 -1.79 -11.22 23.78
N VAL A 350 -0.82 -10.91 22.95
CA VAL A 350 -0.99 -10.12 21.73
C VAL A 350 -0.28 -10.86 20.60
N GLU A 351 -0.70 -10.61 19.37
CA GLU A 351 -0.15 -11.25 18.20
C GLU A 351 0.13 -10.24 17.12
N THR A 352 1.30 -10.40 16.48
CA THR A 352 1.63 -9.77 15.20
C THR A 352 1.83 -10.82 14.10
N GLN A 353 2.08 -10.37 12.89
CA GLN A 353 2.05 -11.15 11.66
C GLN A 353 2.81 -12.48 11.78
N ASN A 354 2.34 -13.50 11.06
CA ASN A 354 2.99 -14.79 10.93
C ASN A 354 3.12 -15.54 12.26
N GLY A 355 2.12 -15.42 13.14
CA GLY A 355 2.08 -16.10 14.43
C GLY A 355 3.16 -15.63 15.41
N SER A 356 3.51 -14.34 15.32
CA SER A 356 4.41 -13.68 16.25
C SER A 356 3.65 -13.33 17.53
N ILE A 357 3.34 -14.37 18.30
CA ILE A 357 2.60 -14.26 19.56
C ILE A 357 3.55 -13.79 20.67
N ARG A 358 3.09 -12.82 21.45
CA ARG A 358 3.74 -12.24 22.61
C ARG A 358 2.83 -12.32 23.82
N VAL A 359 3.45 -12.28 24.99
CA VAL A 359 2.76 -12.38 26.27
C VAL A 359 3.47 -11.52 27.29
N THR A 360 2.66 -10.85 28.11
CA THR A 360 3.10 -10.10 29.27
C THR A 360 2.64 -10.83 30.54
N GLY A 361 3.40 -10.68 31.62
CA GLY A 361 3.01 -11.06 32.98
C GLY A 361 3.07 -9.89 33.96
N ASP A 362 3.21 -8.67 33.43
CA ASP A 362 3.38 -7.42 34.15
C ASP A 362 2.50 -6.32 33.54
N ASN A 363 1.30 -6.69 33.07
CA ASN A 363 0.28 -5.79 32.54
C ASN A 363 0.78 -4.89 31.38
N GLY A 364 1.64 -5.45 30.52
CA GLY A 364 2.12 -4.80 29.30
C GLY A 364 3.42 -4.02 29.45
N ASP A 365 4.04 -4.00 30.64
CA ASP A 365 5.34 -3.34 30.85
C ASP A 365 6.46 -4.05 30.08
N SER A 366 6.39 -5.38 29.94
CA SER A 366 7.30 -6.18 29.12
C SER A 366 6.61 -7.34 28.42
N TYR A 367 7.19 -7.78 27.29
CA TYR A 367 6.65 -8.86 26.47
C TYR A 367 7.70 -9.92 26.17
N ASN A 368 7.35 -11.18 26.41
CA ASN A 368 8.11 -12.35 26.02
C ASN A 368 7.56 -12.95 24.72
N SER A 369 8.43 -13.53 23.89
CA SER A 369 8.01 -14.18 22.65
C SER A 369 7.71 -15.66 22.82
N LEU A 370 6.51 -16.08 22.40
CA LEU A 370 6.13 -17.48 22.30
C LEU A 370 6.52 -18.10 20.96
N SER A 371 6.88 -17.28 19.97
CA SER A 371 7.14 -17.75 18.61
C SER A 371 8.33 -18.69 18.51
N ASN A 372 9.28 -18.60 19.44
CA ASN A 372 10.47 -19.44 19.52
C ASN A 372 10.18 -20.85 20.05
N LEU A 373 8.96 -21.08 20.57
CA LEU A 373 8.54 -22.36 21.11
C LEU A 373 7.82 -23.22 20.06
N MET A 374 7.56 -22.67 18.87
CA MET A 374 7.04 -23.39 17.72
C MET A 374 8.17 -23.75 16.75
N TYR A 375 8.00 -24.80 15.95
CA TYR A 375 8.97 -25.12 14.92
C TYR A 375 9.09 -23.98 13.89
N SER A 376 10.33 -23.64 13.52
CA SER A 376 10.61 -22.52 12.61
C SER A 376 10.22 -22.79 11.17
N ASP A 377 10.08 -24.07 10.77
CA ASP A 377 9.64 -24.51 9.45
C ASP A 377 8.12 -24.66 9.33
N ASP A 378 7.37 -24.42 10.41
CA ASP A 378 5.92 -24.42 10.35
C ASP A 378 5.41 -23.32 9.43
N ARG A 379 4.48 -23.70 8.56
CA ARG A 379 3.64 -22.74 7.85
C ARG A 379 2.66 -22.14 8.85
N LYS A 380 2.73 -20.82 9.00
CA LYS A 380 1.88 -20.01 9.87
C LYS A 380 1.00 -19.12 9.01
N ASN A 381 -0.19 -18.81 9.50
CA ASN A 381 -1.04 -17.82 8.86
C ASN A 381 -0.61 -16.41 9.27
N TRP A 382 -1.01 -15.42 8.48
CA TRP A 382 -0.84 -14.01 8.83
C TRP A 382 -1.48 -13.71 10.20
N ASP A 383 -2.76 -14.11 10.36
CA ASP A 383 -3.50 -14.27 11.63
C ASP A 383 -3.45 -15.75 12.06
N THR A 384 -2.59 -16.09 13.02
CA THR A 384 -2.41 -17.47 13.52
C THR A 384 -3.36 -17.74 14.69
N PRO A 385 -4.27 -18.72 14.56
CA PRO A 385 -5.24 -18.98 15.62
C PRO A 385 -4.58 -19.48 16.90
N TYR A 386 -4.90 -18.83 18.02
CA TYR A 386 -4.56 -19.32 19.35
C TYR A 386 -5.67 -19.01 20.36
N GLN A 387 -5.76 -19.79 21.44
CA GLN A 387 -6.81 -19.65 22.44
C GLN A 387 -6.41 -20.23 23.80
N ILE A 388 -6.72 -19.49 24.88
CA ILE A 388 -6.67 -19.99 26.26
C ILE A 388 -7.87 -20.91 26.50
N SER A 389 -7.62 -22.09 27.05
CA SER A 389 -8.66 -23.06 27.38
C SER A 389 -9.66 -22.49 28.40
N ALA A 390 -10.95 -22.61 28.08
CA ALA A 390 -12.03 -22.21 28.99
C ALA A 390 -12.22 -23.16 30.18
N HIS A 391 -11.58 -24.34 30.17
CA HIS A 391 -11.69 -25.35 31.24
C HIS A 391 -10.51 -25.31 32.21
N ASP A 392 -9.35 -24.89 31.72
CA ASP A 392 -8.12 -24.80 32.49
C ASP A 392 -7.33 -23.59 31.96
N PRO A 393 -7.35 -22.45 32.67
CA PRO A 393 -6.72 -21.21 32.19
C PRO A 393 -5.20 -21.30 32.12
N LYS A 394 -4.63 -22.45 32.54
CA LYS A 394 -3.23 -22.80 32.38
C LYS A 394 -2.92 -23.39 31.01
N VAL A 395 -3.89 -23.64 30.16
CA VAL A 395 -3.65 -24.30 28.86
C VAL A 395 -3.83 -23.32 27.70
N LEU A 396 -2.82 -23.22 26.84
CA LEU A 396 -2.88 -22.51 25.57
C LEU A 396 -2.86 -23.49 24.40
N TYR A 397 -3.71 -23.25 23.42
CA TYR A 397 -3.67 -23.92 22.12
C TYR A 397 -3.23 -22.94 21.05
N ILE A 398 -2.35 -23.38 20.15
CA ILE A 398 -1.89 -22.60 18.99
C ILE A 398 -1.99 -23.49 17.74
N GLY A 399 -2.54 -22.95 16.65
CA GLY A 399 -2.70 -23.66 15.38
C GLY A 399 -1.81 -23.08 14.29
N THR A 400 -0.79 -23.82 13.90
CA THR A 400 -0.04 -23.62 12.65
C THR A 400 -0.51 -24.67 11.62
N TYR A 401 0.37 -25.14 10.74
CA TYR A 401 0.20 -26.46 10.11
C TYR A 401 -0.02 -27.59 11.13
N ARG A 402 0.48 -27.43 12.36
CA ARG A 402 0.30 -28.35 13.50
C ARG A 402 -0.57 -27.73 14.58
N ALA A 403 -1.10 -28.54 15.48
CA ALA A 403 -1.70 -28.06 16.72
C ALA A 403 -0.72 -28.22 17.89
N TYR A 404 -0.49 -27.13 18.61
CA TYR A 404 0.33 -27.09 19.81
C TYR A 404 -0.53 -26.94 21.06
N LYS A 405 -0.03 -27.48 22.18
CA LYS A 405 -0.53 -27.26 23.52
C LYS A 405 0.61 -26.80 24.43
N GLY A 406 0.41 -25.71 25.15
CA GLY A 406 1.34 -25.20 26.17
C GLY A 406 0.71 -25.12 27.57
N ASP A 407 1.57 -25.07 28.59
CA ASP A 407 1.20 -24.75 29.98
C ASP A 407 1.59 -23.28 30.29
N LEU A 408 0.67 -22.52 30.86
CA LEU A 408 0.72 -21.07 31.06
C LEU A 408 1.17 -20.65 32.46
N ASP A 409 1.36 -21.59 33.40
CA ASP A 409 1.77 -21.30 34.79
C ASP A 409 3.17 -20.66 34.93
N PHE A 410 3.93 -20.50 33.85
CA PHE A 410 5.35 -20.08 33.88
C PHE A 410 5.70 -18.85 33.06
N ILE A 411 4.71 -18.15 32.45
CA ILE A 411 5.00 -17.08 31.49
C ILE A 411 5.15 -15.68 32.11
N ALA A 412 5.51 -15.65 33.40
CA ALA A 412 6.05 -14.49 34.07
C ALA A 412 7.44 -14.79 34.67
N GLY A 413 8.33 -15.45 33.90
CA GLY A 413 9.78 -15.43 34.20
C GLY A 413 10.64 -16.65 33.90
N ASP A 414 10.14 -17.75 33.31
CA ASP A 414 10.96 -18.96 33.11
C ASP A 414 11.11 -19.36 31.61
N PRO A 415 12.34 -19.44 31.05
CA PRO A 415 12.60 -19.75 29.64
C PRO A 415 12.41 -21.22 29.22
N GLU A 416 11.92 -22.12 30.08
CA GLU A 416 11.74 -23.55 29.77
C GLU A 416 10.26 -23.98 29.57
N VAL A 417 9.51 -23.24 28.75
CA VAL A 417 8.15 -23.67 28.34
C VAL A 417 8.24 -24.52 27.07
N GLU A 418 7.83 -25.80 27.14
CA GLU A 418 7.71 -26.65 25.95
C GLU A 418 6.27 -26.62 25.40
N LEU A 419 6.09 -26.07 24.20
CA LEU A 419 4.87 -26.34 23.43
C LEU A 419 4.94 -27.79 22.92
N THR A 420 3.95 -28.59 23.26
CA THR A 420 3.85 -29.98 22.78
C THR A 420 2.98 -30.04 21.52
N VAL A 421 3.47 -30.68 20.46
CA VAL A 421 2.65 -31.00 19.28
C VAL A 421 1.63 -32.08 19.66
N ILE A 422 0.35 -31.77 19.46
CA ILE A 422 -0.77 -32.67 19.75
C ILE A 422 -1.49 -33.17 18.49
N SER A 423 -1.22 -32.57 17.32
CA SER A 423 -1.69 -33.01 16.01
C SER A 423 -0.83 -32.42 14.89
N GLU A 424 -0.72 -33.12 13.76
CA GLU A 424 -0.10 -32.66 12.50
C GLU A 424 -1.08 -32.72 11.33
#